data_AF-A0A926AEX3-F1
#
_entry.id   AF-A0A926AEX3-F1
#
_cell.length_a   1.000
_cell.length_b   1.000
_cell.length_c   1.000
_cell.angle_alpha   90.00
_cell.angle_beta   90.00
_cell.angle_gamma   90.00
#
_symmetry.space_group_name_H-M   'P 1'
#
loop_
_entity.id
_entity.type
_entity.pdbx_description
1 polymer ?
#
loop_
_entity_poly.entity_id
_entity_poly.type
_entity_poly.pdbx_seq_one_letter_code
_entity_poly.pdbx_strand_id
1 'polypeptide(L)'
;MARYAELAGLAHQAGNAAVGAVVVQAGSDTRIAEGRETTASIGDLTGHAEINALQEAVAVSGTTDLSDCTLYTTTEPCFMCSYRIRESHLRR
;
A
#
# COMPACT_ATOMS: atom_id res chain seq x y z
N MET A 1 -11.31 8.19 3.43
CA MET A 1 -10.24 8.65 4.32
C MET A 1 -9.99 7.74 5.54
N ALA A 2 -10.92 6.89 6.02
CA ALA A 2 -10.71 6.06 7.21
C ALA A 2 -9.96 4.72 6.97
N ARG A 3 -9.94 4.21 5.72
CA ARG A 3 -9.59 2.81 5.46
C ARG A 3 -8.13 2.43 5.75
N TYR A 4 -7.15 3.25 5.36
CA TYR A 4 -5.73 2.94 5.62
C TYR A 4 -5.39 2.94 7.13
N ALA A 5 -6.11 3.72 7.94
CA ALA A 5 -5.98 3.69 9.40
C ALA A 5 -6.58 2.41 10.01
N GLU A 6 -7.72 1.93 9.48
CA GLU A 6 -8.29 0.62 9.87
C GLU A 6 -7.32 -0.52 9.56
N LEU A 7 -6.70 -0.49 8.37
CA LEU A 7 -5.71 -1.49 7.95
C LEU A 7 -4.49 -1.52 8.89
N ALA A 8 -4.01 -0.35 9.33
CA ALA A 8 -2.96 -0.27 10.33
C ALA A 8 -3.37 -0.90 11.68
N GLY A 9 -4.62 -0.70 12.11
CA GLY A 9 -5.17 -1.36 13.30
C GLY A 9 -5.21 -2.88 13.15
N LEU A 10 -5.61 -3.39 11.97
CA LEU A 10 -5.61 -4.81 11.66
C LEU A 10 -4.19 -5.40 11.59
N ALA A 11 -3.21 -4.63 11.10
CA ALA A 11 -1.80 -5.05 11.10
C ALA A 11 -1.30 -5.23 12.54
N HIS A 12 -1.59 -4.26 13.39
CA HIS A 12 -1.21 -4.27 14.80
C HIS A 12 -1.82 -5.46 15.56
N GLN A 13 -3.12 -5.72 15.35
CA GLN A 13 -3.80 -6.88 15.93
C GLN A 13 -3.20 -8.22 15.50
N ALA A 14 -2.60 -8.27 14.31
CA ALA A 14 -1.89 -9.43 13.79
C ALA A 14 -0.42 -9.52 14.25
N GLY A 15 0.04 -8.64 15.14
CA GLY A 15 1.41 -8.62 15.66
C GLY A 15 2.44 -7.92 14.77
N ASN A 16 1.99 -7.17 13.75
CA ASN A 16 2.87 -6.40 12.88
C ASN A 16 2.99 -4.94 13.33
N ALA A 17 3.87 -4.16 12.68
CA ALA A 17 3.86 -2.71 12.83
C ALA A 17 2.51 -2.15 12.35
N ALA A 18 2.03 -1.08 13.00
CA ALA A 18 0.74 -0.48 12.70
C ALA A 18 0.80 0.40 11.44
N VAL A 19 0.99 -0.23 10.28
CA VAL A 19 1.06 0.47 8.99
C VAL A 19 -0.01 -0.08 8.05
N GLY A 20 -0.72 0.84 7.39
CA GLY A 20 -1.75 0.53 6.40
C GLY A 20 -1.68 1.48 5.22
N ALA A 21 -2.02 0.97 4.04
CA ALA A 21 -1.97 1.71 2.79
C ALA A 21 -3.18 1.39 1.89
N VAL A 22 -3.56 2.34 1.04
CA VAL A 22 -4.60 2.16 0.02
C VAL A 22 -4.20 2.85 -1.28
N VAL A 23 -4.52 2.23 -2.40
CA VAL A 23 -4.36 2.81 -3.74
C VAL A 23 -5.74 3.24 -4.24
N VAL A 24 -5.83 4.49 -4.70
CA VAL A 24 -7.07 5.12 -5.18
C VAL A 24 -6.85 5.60 -6.61
N GLN A 25 -7.85 5.42 -7.47
CA GLN A 25 -7.82 5.98 -8.82
C GLN A 25 -7.80 7.51 -8.76
N ALA A 26 -6.81 8.12 -9.39
CA ALA A 26 -6.57 9.55 -9.37
C ALA A 26 -7.75 10.34 -9.91
N GLY A 27 -8.16 11.37 -9.17
CA GLY A 27 -9.34 12.18 -9.53
C GLY A 27 -10.69 11.52 -9.20
N SER A 28 -10.68 10.40 -8.49
CA SER A 28 -11.89 9.72 -8.00
C SER A 28 -11.72 9.28 -6.54
N ASP A 29 -12.81 8.81 -5.93
CA ASP A 29 -12.81 8.14 -4.62
C ASP A 29 -12.80 6.60 -4.74
N THR A 30 -12.56 6.06 -5.93
CA THR A 30 -12.55 4.62 -6.19
C THR A 30 -11.25 4.01 -5.67
N ARG A 31 -11.34 3.17 -4.63
CA ARG A 31 -10.23 2.32 -4.18
C ARG A 31 -9.99 1.20 -5.19
N ILE A 32 -8.73 1.03 -5.56
CA ILE A 32 -8.24 -0.03 -6.44
C ILE A 32 -7.62 -1.17 -5.64
N ALA A 33 -6.91 -0.84 -4.56
CA ALA A 33 -6.20 -1.82 -3.74
C ALA A 33 -5.99 -1.34 -2.29
N GLU A 34 -5.65 -2.28 -1.42
CA GLU A 34 -5.45 -2.15 0.01
C GLU A 34 -4.21 -2.92 0.46
N GLY A 35 -3.50 -2.43 1.47
CA GLY A 35 -2.34 -3.09 2.02
C GLY A 35 -2.22 -2.84 3.51
N ARG A 36 -1.73 -3.85 4.24
CA ARG A 36 -1.36 -3.74 5.64
C ARG A 36 0.01 -4.35 5.84
N GLU A 37 0.73 -3.93 6.87
CA GLU A 37 2.01 -4.56 7.25
C GLU A 37 1.78 -6.03 7.59
N THR A 38 2.62 -6.91 7.04
CA THR A 38 2.55 -8.36 7.24
C THR A 38 3.87 -8.99 7.67
N THR A 39 5.00 -8.25 7.70
CA THR A 39 6.34 -8.82 7.88
C THR A 39 6.47 -9.80 9.04
N ALA A 40 5.99 -9.47 10.24
CA ALA A 40 6.09 -10.36 11.39
C ALA A 40 5.16 -11.58 11.27
N SER A 41 3.94 -11.37 10.76
CA SER A 41 2.93 -12.42 10.65
C SER A 41 3.22 -13.46 9.56
N ILE A 42 3.92 -13.09 8.48
CA ILE A 42 4.22 -13.99 7.35
C ILE A 42 5.71 -14.32 7.20
N GLY A 43 6.61 -13.63 7.92
CA GLY A 43 8.06 -13.83 7.84
C GLY A 43 8.71 -13.25 6.57
N ASP A 44 8.01 -12.39 5.83
CA ASP A 44 8.51 -11.72 4.63
C ASP A 44 8.96 -10.30 4.96
N LEU A 45 10.26 -10.05 4.81
CA LEU A 45 10.87 -8.74 5.08
C LEU A 45 10.41 -7.64 4.12
N THR A 46 9.73 -7.99 3.03
CA THR A 46 9.19 -7.04 2.04
C THR A 46 7.70 -6.73 2.25
N GLY A 47 7.05 -7.40 3.21
CA GLY A 47 5.61 -7.33 3.50
C GLY A 47 5.07 -6.01 4.04
N HIS A 48 5.69 -4.88 3.68
CA HIS A 48 5.26 -3.54 4.04
C HIS A 48 3.90 -3.20 3.41
N ALA A 49 3.12 -2.37 4.10
CA ALA A 49 1.78 -2.00 3.66
C ALA A 49 1.77 -1.40 2.24
N GLU A 50 2.73 -0.54 1.90
CA GLU A 50 2.83 0.08 0.57
C GLU A 50 3.13 -0.95 -0.51
N ILE A 51 4.04 -1.90 -0.25
CA ILE A 51 4.39 -2.97 -1.20
C ILE A 51 3.18 -3.86 -1.44
N ASN A 52 2.50 -4.28 -0.38
CA ASN A 52 1.31 -5.13 -0.47
C ASN A 52 0.19 -4.42 -1.27
N ALA A 53 -0.07 -3.14 -1.01
CA ALA A 53 -1.07 -2.37 -1.73
C ALA A 53 -0.71 -2.19 -3.22
N LEU A 54 0.57 -1.95 -3.53
CA LEU A 54 1.05 -1.85 -4.92
C LEU A 54 0.93 -3.18 -5.66
N GLN A 55 1.27 -4.29 -5.02
CA GLN A 55 1.15 -5.63 -5.62
C GLN A 55 -0.32 -5.95 -5.95
N GLU A 56 -1.25 -5.67 -5.03
CA GLU A 56 -2.67 -5.84 -5.31
C GLU A 56 -3.14 -4.89 -6.43
N ALA A 57 -2.70 -3.64 -6.45
CA ALA A 57 -3.05 -2.70 -7.52
C ALA A 57 -2.58 -3.20 -8.89
N VAL A 58 -1.36 -3.75 -8.99
CA VAL A 58 -0.85 -4.35 -10.22
C VAL A 58 -1.68 -5.57 -10.63
N ALA A 59 -2.09 -6.41 -9.67
CA ALA A 59 -2.93 -7.56 -9.95
C ALA A 59 -4.32 -7.17 -10.48
N VAL A 60 -4.91 -6.09 -9.95
CA VAL A 60 -6.21 -5.56 -10.40
C VAL A 60 -6.09 -4.86 -11.76
N SER A 61 -5.06 -4.02 -11.95
CA SER A 61 -4.89 -3.21 -13.17
C SER A 61 -4.25 -3.97 -14.33
N GLY A 62 -3.57 -5.09 -14.08
CA GLY A 62 -2.85 -5.87 -15.11
C GLY A 62 -1.60 -5.18 -15.67
N THR A 63 -1.13 -4.11 -15.02
CA THR A 63 0.02 -3.31 -15.43
C THR A 63 0.81 -2.84 -14.21
N THR A 64 2.11 -2.64 -14.36
CA THR A 64 2.97 -2.03 -13.33
C THR A 64 3.00 -0.51 -13.37
N ASP A 65 2.44 0.11 -14.42
CA ASP A 65 2.26 1.55 -14.52
C ASP A 65 0.95 1.95 -13.82
N LEU A 66 1.09 2.65 -12.70
CA LEU A 66 -0.01 3.14 -11.86
C LEU A 66 -0.05 4.68 -11.87
N SER A 67 0.33 5.30 -12.99
CA SER A 67 0.34 6.77 -13.16
C SER A 67 -1.03 7.44 -13.06
N ASP A 68 -2.10 6.66 -13.13
CA ASP A 68 -3.47 7.08 -12.91
C ASP A 68 -3.94 6.83 -11.47
N CYS A 69 -3.04 6.49 -10.54
CA CYS A 69 -3.37 6.15 -9.15
C CYS A 69 -2.67 7.08 -8.13
N THR A 70 -3.21 7.11 -6.91
CA THR A 70 -2.67 7.80 -5.74
C THR A 70 -2.58 6.82 -4.57
N LEU A 71 -1.44 6.81 -3.88
CA LEU A 71 -1.20 5.99 -2.69
C LEU A 71 -1.38 6.83 -1.43
N TYR A 72 -2.17 6.31 -0.48
CA TYR A 72 -2.25 6.85 0.87
C TYR A 72 -1.68 5.82 1.83
N THR A 73 -0.74 6.21 2.68
CA THR A 73 -0.15 5.37 3.73
C THR A 73 -0.17 6.09 5.07
N THR A 74 -0.25 5.35 6.17
CA THR A 74 -0.26 5.91 7.53
C THR A 74 1.08 6.51 7.96
N THR A 75 2.19 6.10 7.33
CA THR A 75 3.55 6.48 7.71
C THR A 75 4.36 6.91 6.49
N GLU A 76 5.40 7.70 6.71
CA GLU A 76 6.36 8.01 5.64
C GLU A 76 6.99 6.70 5.09
N PRO A 77 6.96 6.47 3.76
CA PRO A 77 7.52 5.24 3.18
C PRO A 77 9.03 5.13 3.39
N CYS A 78 9.51 3.92 3.70
CA CYS A 78 10.96 3.66 3.78
C CYS A 78 11.64 3.72 2.39
N PHE A 79 12.97 3.55 2.33
CA PHE A 79 13.71 3.58 1.06
C PHE A 79 13.22 2.54 0.03
N MET A 80 12.90 1.33 0.47
CA MET A 80 12.38 0.27 -0.40
C MET A 80 11.01 0.66 -0.98
N CYS A 81 10.06 1.05 -0.12
CA CYS A 81 8.73 1.47 -0.55
C CYS A 81 8.79 2.70 -1.46
N SER A 82 9.61 3.70 -1.10
CA SER A 82 9.84 4.91 -1.89
C SER A 82 10.38 4.60 -3.29
N TYR A 83 11.34 3.69 -3.39
CA TYR A 83 11.83 3.23 -4.70
C TYR A 83 10.71 2.59 -5.51
N ARG A 84 9.93 1.69 -4.91
CA ARG A 84 8.85 1.01 -5.63
C ARG A 84 7.72 1.95 -6.03
N ILE A 85 7.36 2.92 -5.20
CA ILE A 85 6.39 3.98 -5.51
C ILE A 85 6.83 4.74 -6.76
N ARG A 86 8.10 5.15 -6.83
CA ARG A 86 8.68 5.83 -8.00
C ARG A 86 8.59 4.96 -9.25
N GLU A 87 9.04 3.70 -9.17
CA GLU A 87 9.04 2.78 -10.31
C GLU A 87 7.64 2.34 -10.77
N SER A 88 6.62 2.59 -9.96
CA SER A 88 5.21 2.33 -10.32
C SER A 88 4.52 3.57 -10.90
N HIS A 89 5.26 4.68 -11.05
CA HIS A 89 4.81 5.93 -11.66
C HIS A 89 3.61 6.61 -10.97
N LEU A 90 3.34 6.29 -9.70
CA LEU A 90 2.19 6.85 -8.96
C LEU A 90 2.11 8.37 -9.12
N ARG A 91 0.88 8.86 -9.33
CA ARG A 91 0.64 10.30 -9.47
C ARG A 91 0.97 11.05 -8.17
N ARG A 92 0.61 10.44 -7.03
CA ARG A 92 0.72 11.05 -5.70
C ARG A 92 0.78 9.99 -4.61
#